data_AF-A0A5P8E668-F1
#
_entry.id   AF-A0A5P8E668-F1
#
_cell.length_a   1.000
_cell.length_b   1.000
_cell.length_c   1.000
_cell.angle_alpha   90.00
_cell.angle_beta   90.00
_cell.angle_gamma   90.00
#
_symmetry.space_group_name_H-M   'P 1'
#
loop_
_entity.id
_entity.type
_entity.pdbx_description
1 polymer ?
#
loop_
_entity_poly.entity_id
_entity_poly.type
_entity_poly.pdbx_seq_one_letter_code
_entity_poly.pdbx_strand_id
1 'polypeptide(L)'
;MKLKLFPTLLSLIITAAFAYLAYYIANSKGDESDWLLATGTEVCLLSAILPLIALRLDNDRQNVNMKVWSTIVLFLMLAVNLCFAIFGVAVPLYIVSVVLILCVHFLVLWKLVEIKDV
;
A
#
# COMPACT_ATOMS: atom_id res chain seq x y z
N MET A 1 -10.89 25.05 -10.77
CA MET A 1 -10.51 23.63 -10.95
C MET A 1 -10.76 22.89 -9.66
N LYS A 2 -11.65 21.88 -9.65
CA LYS A 2 -11.84 21.02 -8.47
C LYS A 2 -10.65 20.06 -8.40
N LEU A 3 -9.65 20.40 -7.61
CA LEU A 3 -8.52 19.51 -7.32
C LEU A 3 -9.09 18.17 -6.84
N LYS A 4 -8.76 17.08 -7.54
CA LYS A 4 -9.04 15.72 -7.03
C LYS A 4 -8.07 15.48 -5.87
N LEU A 5 -8.48 15.93 -4.68
CA LEU A 5 -7.64 16.04 -3.49
C LEU A 5 -7.01 14.68 -3.10
N PHE A 6 -7.77 13.59 -3.27
CA PHE A 6 -7.31 12.23 -2.98
C PHE A 6 -6.13 11.74 -3.86
N PRO A 7 -6.22 11.69 -5.21
CA PRO A 7 -5.07 11.28 -6.03
C PRO A 7 -3.90 12.27 -5.94
N THR A 8 -4.17 13.54 -5.63
CA THR A 8 -3.11 14.53 -5.41
C THR A 8 -2.30 14.21 -4.16
N LEU A 9 -2.97 13.89 -3.03
CA LEU A 9 -2.30 13.43 -1.81
C LEU A 9 -1.54 12.11 -2.03
N LEU A 10 -2.12 11.18 -2.79
CA LEU A 10 -1.45 9.92 -3.10
C LEU A 10 -0.15 10.14 -3.89
N SER A 11 -0.17 11.04 -4.88
CA SER A 11 1.01 11.40 -5.66
C SER A 11 2.11 12.04 -4.80
N LEU A 12 1.71 12.81 -3.78
CA LEU A 12 2.63 13.42 -2.82
C LEU A 12 3.31 12.35 -1.95
N ILE A 13 2.55 11.36 -1.47
CA ILE A 13 3.07 10.24 -0.66
C ILE A 13 4.05 9.40 -1.49
N ILE A 14 3.70 9.09 -2.74
CA ILE A 14 4.59 8.35 -3.67
C ILE A 14 5.89 9.12 -3.89
N THR A 15 5.80 10.43 -4.14
CA THR A 15 6.98 11.29 -4.36
C THR A 15 7.86 11.34 -3.12
N ALA A 16 7.27 11.44 -1.92
CA ALA A 16 8.00 11.39 -0.66
C ALA A 16 8.69 10.04 -0.43
N ALA A 17 8.04 8.92 -0.77
CA ALA A 17 8.64 7.59 -0.68
C ALA A 17 9.86 7.44 -1.61
N PHE A 18 9.76 7.92 -2.86
CA PHE A 18 10.91 7.94 -3.78
C PHE A 18 12.03 8.87 -3.32
N ALA A 19 11.71 10.04 -2.74
CA ALA A 19 12.70 10.95 -2.18
C ALA A 19 13.45 10.33 -1.00
N TYR A 20 12.73 9.63 -0.11
CA TYR A 20 13.33 8.88 0.99
C TYR A 20 14.23 7.74 0.49
N LEU A 21 13.80 7.02 -0.55
CA LEU A 21 14.62 5.99 -1.19
C LEU A 21 15.93 6.56 -1.75
N ALA A 22 15.85 7.66 -2.49
CA ALA A 22 17.01 8.32 -3.09
C ALA A 22 17.97 8.86 -2.03
N TYR A 23 17.45 9.44 -0.95
CA TYR A 23 18.23 9.86 0.20
C TYR A 23 18.95 8.69 0.88
N TYR A 24 18.26 7.57 1.10
CA TYR A 24 18.86 6.39 1.72
C TYR A 24 19.98 5.78 0.86
N ILE A 25 19.76 5.66 -0.45
CA ILE A 25 20.79 5.18 -1.38
C ILE A 25 22.02 6.09 -1.36
N ALA A 26 21.81 7.42 -1.27
CA ALA A 26 22.90 8.39 -1.25
C ALA A 26 23.66 8.48 0.09
N ASN A 27 23.02 8.13 1.21
CA ASN A 27 23.53 8.44 2.57
C ASN A 27 23.63 7.20 3.48
N SER A 28 23.76 6.00 2.90
CA SER A 28 23.73 4.72 3.63
C SER A 28 24.86 4.61 4.67
N LYS A 29 24.57 5.05 5.90
CA LYS A 29 25.25 4.67 7.13
C LYS A 29 24.21 3.99 8.00
N GLY A 30 24.45 2.70 8.23
CA GLY A 30 23.52 1.80 8.89
C GLY A 30 23.26 2.20 10.33
N ASP A 31 22.00 2.51 10.61
CA ASP A 31 21.35 2.19 11.87
C ASP A 31 19.92 1.77 11.50
N GLU A 32 19.65 0.47 11.63
CA GLU A 32 18.36 -0.12 11.30
C GLU A 32 17.46 -0.05 12.52
N SER A 33 16.26 0.53 12.36
CA SER A 33 15.24 0.58 13.40
C SER A 33 14.23 -0.54 13.19
N ASP A 34 14.47 -1.69 13.83
CA ASP A 34 13.62 -2.90 13.74
C ASP A 34 12.14 -2.65 14.02
N TRP A 35 11.82 -1.66 14.87
CA TRP A 35 10.44 -1.32 15.23
C TRP A 35 9.62 -0.73 14.08
N LEU A 36 10.28 -0.08 13.11
CA LEU A 36 9.62 0.51 11.94
C LEU A 36 9.16 -0.57 10.96
N LEU A 37 9.89 -1.68 10.89
CA LEU A 37 9.54 -2.85 10.08
C LEU A 37 8.29 -3.54 10.63
N ALA A 38 8.24 -3.76 11.95
CA ALA A 38 7.13 -4.42 12.62
C ALA A 38 5.82 -3.61 12.49
N THR A 39 5.88 -2.31 12.76
CA THR A 39 4.72 -1.42 12.66
C THR A 39 4.26 -1.20 11.21
N GLY A 40 5.20 -1.12 10.26
CA GLY A 40 4.88 -1.06 8.84
C GLY A 40 4.12 -2.30 8.33
N THR A 41 4.51 -3.49 8.80
CA THR A 41 3.87 -4.76 8.44
C THR A 41 2.42 -4.83 8.93
N GLU A 42 2.15 -4.43 10.18
CA GLU A 42 0.81 -4.44 10.77
C GLU A 42 -0.14 -3.47 10.06
N VAL A 43 0.30 -2.23 9.82
CA VAL A 43 -0.49 -1.22 9.08
C VAL A 43 -0.83 -1.72 7.68
N CYS A 44 0.11 -2.43 7.05
CA CYS A 44 -0.07 -2.99 5.73
C CYS A 44 -1.08 -4.14 5.69
N LEU A 45 -1.07 -5.02 6.70
CA LEU A 45 -2.05 -6.09 6.84
C LEU A 45 -3.44 -5.54 7.14
N LEU A 46 -3.55 -4.59 8.07
CA LEU A 46 -4.82 -3.97 8.43
C LEU A 46 -5.47 -3.27 7.23
N SER A 47 -4.69 -2.54 6.45
CA SER A 47 -5.20 -1.83 5.26
C SER A 47 -5.66 -2.76 4.14
N ALA A 48 -5.09 -3.97 4.00
CA ALA A 48 -5.58 -4.97 3.06
C ALA A 48 -6.86 -5.70 3.56
N ILE A 49 -6.98 -5.89 4.88
CA ILE A 49 -8.12 -6.61 5.51
C ILE A 49 -9.35 -5.70 5.67
N LEU A 50 -9.15 -4.42 5.97
CA LEU A 50 -10.24 -3.44 6.17
C LEU A 50 -11.25 -3.41 5.01
N PRO A 51 -10.86 -3.31 3.74
CA PRO A 51 -11.80 -3.31 2.61
C PRO A 51 -12.54 -4.66 2.45
N LEU A 52 -11.90 -5.75 2.87
CA LEU A 52 -12.45 -7.12 2.82
C LEU A 52 -13.63 -7.29 3.80
N ILE A 53 -13.56 -6.62 4.95
CA ILE A 53 -14.55 -6.72 6.04
C ILE A 53 -15.57 -5.56 6.00
N ALA A 54 -15.11 -4.33 5.74
CA ALA A 54 -15.88 -3.12 6.02
C ALA A 54 -16.71 -2.58 4.84
N LEU A 55 -16.33 -2.86 3.60
CA LEU A 55 -16.97 -2.26 2.42
C LEU A 55 -18.03 -3.21 1.82
N ARG A 56 -19.21 -3.26 2.44
CA ARG A 56 -20.41 -3.75 1.75
C ARG A 56 -20.91 -2.67 0.80
N LEU A 57 -20.50 -2.75 -0.47
CA LEU A 57 -21.01 -1.88 -1.53
C LEU A 57 -22.42 -2.36 -1.95
N ASP A 58 -23.31 -1.42 -2.27
CA ASP A 58 -24.70 -1.69 -2.67
C ASP A 58 -24.82 -2.54 -3.95
N ASN A 59 -23.80 -2.51 -4.81
CA ASN A 59 -23.72 -3.33 -6.01
C ASN A 59 -22.91 -4.61 -5.76
N ASP A 60 -23.56 -5.76 -5.86
CA ASP A 60 -22.94 -7.08 -5.66
C ASP A 60 -21.69 -7.29 -6.53
N ARG A 61 -21.69 -6.79 -7.77
CA ARG A 61 -20.55 -6.92 -8.68
C ARG A 61 -19.35 -6.11 -8.20
N GLN A 62 -19.58 -4.90 -7.66
CA GLN A 62 -18.51 -4.08 -7.11
C GLN A 62 -17.98 -4.67 -5.80
N ASN A 63 -18.87 -5.20 -4.97
CA ASN A 63 -18.50 -5.85 -3.72
C ASN A 63 -17.60 -7.08 -3.97
N VAL A 64 -17.93 -7.91 -4.96
CA VAL A 64 -17.07 -9.04 -5.37
C VAL A 64 -15.73 -8.55 -5.91
N ASN A 65 -15.71 -7.56 -6.82
CA ASN A 65 -14.46 -7.03 -7.37
C ASN A 65 -13.54 -6.42 -6.29
N MET A 66 -14.12 -5.72 -5.32
CA MET A 66 -13.42 -5.14 -4.18
C MET A 66 -12.76 -6.23 -3.33
N LYS A 67 -13.52 -7.27 -2.99
CA LYS A 67 -13.03 -8.41 -2.20
C LYS A 67 -11.92 -9.16 -2.92
N VAL A 68 -12.11 -9.48 -4.20
CA VAL A 68 -11.10 -10.17 -5.01
C VAL A 68 -9.82 -9.36 -5.10
N TRP A 69 -9.92 -8.06 -5.37
CA TRP A 69 -8.75 -7.18 -5.41
C TRP A 69 -8.01 -7.11 -4.06
N SER A 70 -8.75 -6.92 -2.97
CA SER A 70 -8.17 -6.88 -1.63
C SER A 70 -7.54 -8.21 -1.22
N THR A 71 -8.12 -9.34 -1.62
CA THR A 71 -7.51 -10.66 -1.41
C THR A 71 -6.22 -10.82 -2.19
N ILE A 72 -6.16 -10.38 -3.45
CA ILE A 72 -4.93 -10.39 -4.26
C ILE A 72 -3.84 -9.55 -3.59
N VAL A 73 -4.18 -8.33 -3.16
CA VAL A 73 -3.22 -7.45 -2.49
C VAL A 73 -2.77 -8.01 -1.14
N LEU A 74 -3.64 -8.67 -0.39
CA LEU A 74 -3.26 -9.36 0.85
C LEU A 74 -2.19 -10.42 0.59
N PHE A 75 -2.40 -11.30 -0.40
CA PHE A 75 -1.41 -12.34 -0.74
C PHE A 75 -0.11 -11.74 -1.28
N LEU A 76 -0.19 -10.67 -2.09
CA LEU A 76 0.99 -9.96 -2.57
C LEU A 76 1.79 -9.37 -1.41
N MET A 77 1.13 -8.72 -0.44
CA MET A 77 1.79 -8.17 0.74
C MET A 77 2.40 -9.26 1.62
N LEU A 78 1.72 -10.41 1.77
CA LEU A 78 2.27 -11.53 2.51
C LEU A 78 3.55 -12.07 1.85
N ALA A 79 3.55 -12.19 0.51
CA ALA A 79 4.71 -12.63 -0.26
C ALA A 79 5.88 -11.65 -0.16
N VAL A 80 5.61 -10.34 -0.24
CA VAL A 80 6.63 -9.30 -0.04
C VAL A 80 7.20 -9.38 1.38
N ASN A 81 6.36 -9.41 2.41
CA ASN A 81 6.82 -9.55 3.79
C ASN A 81 7.68 -10.79 4.01
N LEU A 82 7.27 -11.93 3.48
CA LEU A 82 8.03 -13.17 3.60
C LEU A 82 9.37 -13.09 2.85
N CYS A 83 9.37 -12.53 1.64
CA CYS A 83 10.59 -12.32 0.86
C CYS A 83 11.60 -11.45 1.62
N PHE A 84 11.15 -10.30 2.14
CA PHE A 84 12.03 -9.40 2.89
C PHE A 84 12.51 -10.02 4.21
N ALA A 85 11.68 -10.82 4.89
CA ALA A 85 12.07 -11.55 6.09
C ALA A 85 13.13 -12.65 5.82
N ILE A 86 13.06 -13.32 4.67
CA ILE A 86 14.04 -14.37 4.31
C ILE A 86 15.36 -13.78 3.82
N PHE A 87 15.32 -12.76 2.97
CA PHE A 87 16.51 -12.20 2.32
C PHE A 87 17.24 -11.13 3.15
N GLY A 88 16.66 -10.68 4.27
CA GLY A 88 17.28 -9.66 5.12
C GLY A 88 17.55 -8.35 4.37
N VAL A 89 16.63 -7.96 3.49
CA VAL A 89 16.78 -6.75 2.67
C VAL A 89 16.63 -5.51 3.53
N ALA A 90 17.43 -4.48 3.24
CA ALA A 90 17.43 -3.22 3.98
C ALA A 90 16.01 -2.65 4.22
N VAL A 91 15.74 -2.29 5.47
CA VAL A 91 14.43 -1.78 5.94
C VAL A 91 13.87 -0.64 5.07
N PRO A 92 14.66 0.31 4.55
CA PRO A 92 14.12 1.38 3.70
C PRO A 92 13.56 0.90 2.36
N LEU A 93 14.16 -0.13 1.75
CA LEU A 93 13.64 -0.73 0.52
C LEU A 93 12.31 -1.43 0.76
N TYR A 94 12.16 -2.07 1.92
CA TYR A 94 10.91 -2.67 2.36
C TYR A 94 9.81 -1.61 2.48
N ILE A 95 10.09 -0.53 3.23
CA ILE A 95 9.12 0.55 3.49
C ILE A 95 8.62 1.15 2.17
N VAL A 96 9.54 1.48 1.26
CA VAL A 96 9.18 2.10 -0.02
C VAL A 96 8.36 1.14 -0.88
N SER A 97 8.73 -0.14 -0.94
CA SER A 97 7.99 -1.16 -1.69
C SER A 97 6.55 -1.31 -1.17
N VAL A 98 6.40 -1.41 0.15
CA VAL A 98 5.09 -1.52 0.81
C VAL A 98 4.23 -0.28 0.57
N VAL A 99 4.79 0.92 0.74
CA VAL A 99 4.08 2.19 0.52
C VAL A 99 3.60 2.30 -0.93
N LEU A 100 4.43 1.91 -1.90
CA LEU A 100 4.04 1.94 -3.31
C LEU A 100 2.89 0.99 -3.61
N ILE A 101 2.94 -0.26 -3.13
CA ILE A 101 1.87 -1.24 -3.35
C ILE A 101 0.58 -0.77 -2.67
N LEU A 102 0.65 -0.20 -1.46
CA LEU A 102 -0.51 0.40 -0.79
C LEU A 102 -1.09 1.57 -1.57
N CYS A 103 -0.25 2.45 -2.12
CA CYS A 103 -0.73 3.57 -2.93
C CYS A 103 -1.50 3.08 -4.16
N VAL A 104 -0.96 2.09 -4.88
CA VAL A 104 -1.65 1.46 -6.02
C VAL A 104 -2.95 0.82 -5.57
N HIS A 105 -2.95 0.10 -4.45
CA HIS A 105 -4.16 -0.51 -3.89
C HIS A 105 -5.25 0.54 -3.65
N PHE A 106 -4.94 1.64 -2.95
CA PHE A 106 -5.87 2.73 -2.68
C PHE A 106 -6.38 3.41 -3.96
N LEU A 107 -5.53 3.57 -4.98
CA LEU A 107 -5.94 4.15 -6.25
C LEU A 107 -6.96 3.26 -6.97
N VAL A 108 -6.73 1.95 -6.98
CA VAL A 108 -7.67 0.98 -7.57
C VAL A 108 -8.97 0.93 -6.78
N LEU A 109 -8.92 0.93 -5.43
CA LEU A 109 -10.13 1.01 -4.61
C LEU A 109 -10.92 2.29 -4.89
N TRP A 110 -10.25 3.43 -4.97
CA TRP A 110 -10.90 4.70 -5.30
C TRP A 110 -11.58 4.64 -6.67
N LYS A 111 -10.93 4.04 -7.66
CA LYS A 111 -11.53 3.83 -8.98
C LYS A 111 -12.71 2.88 -8.96
N LEU A 112 -12.64 1.77 -8.22
CA LEU A 112 -13.76 0.83 -8.07
C LEU A 112 -14.98 1.49 -7.44
N VAL A 113 -14.78 2.39 -6.48
CA VAL A 113 -15.85 3.17 -5.82
C VAL A 113 -16.40 4.29 -6.72
N GLU A 114 -15.55 4.92 -7.56
CA GLU A 114 -15.97 6.01 -8.49
C GLU A 114 -16.86 5.48 -9.64
N ILE A 115 -16.77 4.20 -10.01
CA ILE A 115 -17.61 3.57 -11.05
C ILE A 115 -19.03 3.38 -10.48
N LYS A 116 -19.82 4.44 -10.34
CA LYS A 116 -21.14 4.37 -9.72
C LYS A 116 -22.28 3.94 -10.67
N ASP A 117 -22.00 3.76 -11.96
CA ASP A 117 -23.05 3.56 -12.97
C ASP A 117 -22.68 2.48 -13.99
N VAL A 118 -23.34 1.32 -13.91
CA VAL A 118 -24.17 0.72 -14.98
C VAL A 118 -25.33 -0.02 -14.34
#